data_AF-A0A7S2UKW3-F1
#
_entry.id   AF-A0A7S2UKW3-F1
#
_cell.length_a   1.000
_cell.length_b   1.000
_cell.length_c   1.000
_cell.angle_alpha   90.00
_cell.angle_beta   90.00
_cell.angle_gamma   90.00
#
_symmetry.space_group_name_H-M   'P 1'
#
loop_
_entity.id
_entity.type
_entity.pdbx_description
1 polymer ?
#
loop_
_entity_poly.entity_id
_entity_poly.type
_entity_poly.pdbx_seq_one_letter_code
_entity_poly.pdbx_strand_id
1 'polypeptide(L)'
;MSSEEEEEVRVEAVWSKAGMGTCLVVAVGGNSGNSNKSMKIALDMGVTPIMEDAIAASHVFVSHGHVDHMGGIFHHARAHSVTHNGKAPTYYVPFQLVPMLERARDSISEMDGAQLLQQDDATNENNDKPNHNCGGGRKSLLRLNLVGVHPGDEIVLPKPTLNGGGKVFVRAFAVDHGGHPALGYTIGIRWPPGLKEEYRQLKGSDIRDLVKAGIPIKADTGVERLALTYTGDTCLSGLLLRPSQQSSQPSFVWDVPLLICEVTYVENTMDSQQKATERGHMHIQHVAQLLSSFELQSNNEDTNNEHDERHRRLPPRRILLFHLSGKYSAEYALHQIALQLPRQFHDRCDVAIASFHKTYHNKRSNSNHDKKNSSHDNDASSSSSEWISNIQENGCISLSDYISAKGGYDHIRMELNNS
;
A
#
# COMPACT_ATOMS: atom_id res chain seq x y z
N MET A 1 25.89 1.47 17.86
CA MET A 1 25.71 2.52 16.83
C MET A 1 25.97 1.85 15.50
N SER A 2 25.03 0.97 15.12
CA SER A 2 23.92 1.20 14.17
C SER A 2 24.37 0.87 12.75
N SER A 3 24.69 -0.41 12.54
CA SER A 3 24.53 -1.03 11.24
C SER A 3 23.09 -0.78 10.81
N GLU A 4 22.94 0.01 9.76
CA GLU A 4 21.75 0.22 8.93
C GLU A 4 20.59 -0.69 9.32
N GLU A 5 19.57 -0.11 9.97
CA GLU A 5 18.25 -0.73 10.03
C GLU A 5 17.75 -0.83 8.58
N GLU A 6 18.12 -1.90 7.87
CA GLU A 6 17.53 -2.23 6.57
C GLU A 6 16.01 -2.17 6.76
N GLU A 7 15.33 -1.33 5.97
CA GLU A 7 13.87 -1.18 6.01
C GLU A 7 13.24 -2.56 5.79
N GLU A 8 12.79 -3.16 6.90
CA GLU A 8 12.17 -4.49 6.90
C GLU A 8 10.83 -4.48 6.16
N VAL A 9 10.27 -3.30 5.89
CA VAL A 9 9.08 -3.10 5.07
C VAL A 9 9.40 -2.03 4.03
N ARG A 10 9.21 -2.34 2.75
CA ARG A 10 9.44 -1.41 1.64
C ARG A 10 8.36 -1.51 0.58
N VAL A 11 8.12 -0.40 -0.12
CA VAL A 11 7.27 -0.36 -1.30
C VAL A 11 8.09 -0.82 -2.51
N GLU A 12 7.72 -1.95 -3.09
CA GLU A 12 8.45 -2.59 -4.19
C GLU A 12 7.91 -2.18 -5.56
N ALA A 13 6.60 -1.98 -5.67
CA ALA A 13 5.96 -1.54 -6.91
C ALA A 13 4.71 -0.73 -6.59
N VAL A 14 4.49 0.34 -7.35
CA VAL A 14 3.30 1.18 -7.29
C VAL A 14 2.83 1.48 -8.70
N TRP A 15 1.55 1.23 -8.95
CA TRP A 15 0.88 1.70 -10.14
C TRP A 15 -0.50 2.20 -9.75
N SER A 16 -0.73 3.49 -9.91
CA SER A 16 -2.01 4.11 -9.58
C SER A 16 -2.35 5.25 -10.50
N LYS A 17 -3.58 5.26 -11.01
CA LYS A 17 -4.20 6.38 -11.74
C LYS A 17 -5.70 6.30 -11.54
N ALA A 18 -6.29 7.39 -11.06
CA ALA A 18 -7.71 7.43 -10.70
C ALA A 18 -8.61 7.04 -11.89
N GLY A 19 -9.56 6.14 -11.63
CA GLY A 19 -10.50 5.61 -12.61
C GLY A 19 -9.92 4.58 -13.58
N MET A 20 -8.61 4.28 -13.51
CA MET A 20 -7.94 3.32 -14.39
C MET A 20 -7.48 2.07 -13.63
N GLY A 21 -6.84 2.25 -12.48
CA GLY A 21 -6.37 1.15 -11.66
C GLY A 21 -5.40 1.59 -10.57
N THR A 22 -5.46 0.92 -9.43
CA THR A 22 -4.55 1.10 -8.29
C THR A 22 -4.10 -0.26 -7.77
N CYS A 23 -2.79 -0.43 -7.64
CA CYS A 23 -2.15 -1.57 -7.00
C CYS A 23 -0.81 -1.12 -6.42
N LEU A 24 -0.50 -1.54 -5.20
CA LEU A 24 0.80 -1.36 -4.57
C LEU A 24 1.27 -2.70 -4.02
N VAL A 25 2.56 -3.00 -4.19
CA VAL A 25 3.19 -4.20 -3.63
C VAL A 25 4.17 -3.78 -2.56
N VAL A 26 3.93 -4.25 -1.35
CA VAL A 26 4.78 -4.06 -0.18
C VAL A 26 5.53 -5.36 0.09
N ALA A 27 6.85 -5.25 0.16
CA ALA A 27 7.73 -6.35 0.56
C ALA A 27 8.05 -6.24 2.05
N VAL A 28 7.86 -7.33 2.79
CA VAL A 28 8.20 -7.44 4.21
C VAL A 28 9.25 -8.52 4.44
N GLY A 29 10.36 -8.16 5.06
CA GLY A 29 11.55 -8.99 5.25
C GLY A 29 12.44 -9.10 4.01
N GLY A 30 13.57 -9.80 4.18
CA GLY A 30 14.58 -10.06 3.14
C GLY A 30 15.47 -8.85 2.83
N ASN A 31 16.80 -9.06 2.74
CA ASN A 31 17.74 -8.01 2.37
C ASN A 31 17.51 -7.53 0.92
N SER A 32 17.87 -6.27 0.66
CA SER A 32 17.75 -5.59 -0.64
C SER A 32 18.29 -6.41 -1.84
N GLY A 33 19.26 -7.31 -1.60
CA GLY A 33 19.86 -8.19 -2.61
C GLY A 33 19.23 -9.58 -2.82
N ASN A 34 18.17 -9.97 -2.09
CA ASN A 34 17.55 -11.31 -2.26
C ASN A 34 16.02 -11.28 -2.06
N SER A 35 15.31 -10.71 -3.04
CA SER A 35 13.85 -10.55 -3.08
C SER A 35 13.05 -11.84 -2.85
N ASN A 36 13.62 -13.00 -3.19
CA ASN A 36 13.00 -14.33 -3.08
C ASN A 36 12.64 -14.78 -1.65
N LYS A 37 13.11 -14.07 -0.60
CA LYS A 37 12.78 -14.40 0.80
C LYS A 37 11.79 -13.44 1.47
N SER A 38 11.35 -12.40 0.76
CA SER A 38 10.41 -11.41 1.30
C SER A 38 8.95 -11.86 1.16
N MET A 39 8.12 -11.57 2.17
CA MET A 39 6.66 -11.66 2.04
C MET A 39 6.19 -10.52 1.14
N LYS A 40 5.28 -10.80 0.21
CA LYS A 40 4.58 -9.76 -0.55
C LYS A 40 3.18 -9.56 0.01
N ILE A 41 2.81 -8.29 0.23
CA ILE A 41 1.46 -7.84 0.58
C ILE A 41 1.03 -6.89 -0.53
N ALA A 42 -0.16 -7.09 -1.08
CA ALA A 42 -0.73 -6.13 -2.02
C ALA A 42 -1.73 -5.21 -1.32
N LEU A 43 -1.69 -3.93 -1.67
CA LEU A 43 -2.68 -2.92 -1.29
C LEU A 43 -3.44 -2.53 -2.55
N ASP A 44 -4.75 -2.78 -2.54
CA ASP A 44 -5.62 -2.81 -3.70
C ASP A 44 -5.17 -3.77 -4.81
N MET A 45 -6.11 -4.06 -5.72
CA MET A 45 -5.93 -4.97 -6.85
C MET A 45 -6.77 -4.49 -8.04
N GLY A 46 -6.42 -3.32 -8.56
CA GLY A 46 -6.87 -2.84 -9.86
C GLY A 46 -6.29 -3.65 -11.02
N VAL A 47 -6.82 -3.42 -12.22
CA VAL A 47 -6.23 -3.97 -13.45
C VAL A 47 -5.03 -3.10 -13.82
N THR A 48 -3.85 -3.50 -13.36
CA THR A 48 -2.62 -2.73 -13.54
C THR A 48 -1.54 -3.56 -14.24
N PRO A 49 -0.55 -2.93 -14.92
CA PRO A 49 0.53 -3.67 -15.55
C PRO A 49 1.55 -4.25 -14.55
N ILE A 50 1.51 -3.87 -13.27
CA ILE A 50 2.35 -4.46 -12.21
C ILE A 50 1.76 -5.75 -11.63
N MET A 51 0.80 -6.37 -12.31
CA MET A 51 0.20 -7.64 -11.91
C MET A 51 1.28 -8.71 -11.65
N GLU A 52 2.33 -8.75 -12.45
CA GLU A 52 3.44 -9.71 -12.27
C GLU A 52 4.15 -9.57 -10.92
N ASP A 53 4.34 -8.34 -10.42
CA ASP A 53 4.87 -8.08 -9.08
C ASP A 53 3.91 -8.55 -7.98
N ALA A 54 2.61 -8.39 -8.24
CA ALA A 54 1.57 -8.66 -7.27
C ALA A 54 1.24 -10.16 -7.16
N ILE A 55 1.51 -10.98 -8.19
CA ILE A 55 1.18 -12.43 -8.24
C ILE A 55 1.70 -13.21 -7.04
N ALA A 56 2.81 -12.79 -6.40
CA ALA A 56 3.36 -13.45 -5.22
C ALA A 56 2.66 -13.05 -3.90
N ALA A 57 1.78 -12.05 -3.92
CA ALA A 57 1.07 -11.59 -2.74
C ALA A 57 -0.05 -12.56 -2.33
N SER A 58 0.21 -13.34 -1.29
CA SER A 58 -0.81 -14.21 -0.69
C SER A 58 -1.82 -13.45 0.19
N HIS A 59 -1.53 -12.20 0.52
CA HIS A 59 -2.38 -11.31 1.33
C HIS A 59 -2.61 -10.00 0.58
N VAL A 60 -3.87 -9.69 0.31
CA VAL A 60 -4.29 -8.51 -0.45
C VAL A 60 -5.28 -7.73 0.41
N PHE A 61 -5.00 -6.46 0.67
CA PHE A 61 -5.89 -5.57 1.43
C PHE A 61 -6.51 -4.57 0.48
N VAL A 62 -7.84 -4.63 0.33
CA VAL A 62 -8.60 -3.81 -0.59
C VAL A 62 -9.25 -2.69 0.19
N SER A 63 -8.98 -1.44 -0.17
CA SER A 63 -9.50 -0.25 0.50
C SER A 63 -11.02 -0.12 0.35
N HIS A 64 -11.52 -0.28 -0.88
CA HIS A 64 -12.95 -0.09 -1.19
C HIS A 64 -13.36 -0.78 -2.50
N GLY A 65 -14.65 -0.65 -2.85
CA GLY A 65 -15.29 -1.44 -3.91
C GLY A 65 -15.32 -0.83 -5.32
N HIS A 66 -14.60 0.25 -5.60
CA HIS A 66 -14.54 0.76 -6.98
C HIS A 66 -13.68 -0.15 -7.88
N VAL A 67 -14.04 -0.20 -9.16
CA VAL A 67 -13.50 -1.19 -10.10
C VAL A 67 -12.00 -0.99 -10.34
N ASP A 68 -11.50 0.23 -10.26
CA ASP A 68 -10.08 0.54 -10.34
C ASP A 68 -9.28 0.08 -9.11
N HIS A 69 -9.92 -0.26 -7.99
CA HIS A 69 -9.24 -0.80 -6.79
C HIS A 69 -9.43 -2.31 -6.61
N MET A 70 -10.45 -2.92 -7.22
CA MET A 70 -10.75 -4.35 -7.04
C MET A 70 -11.00 -5.15 -8.32
N GLY A 71 -11.01 -4.51 -9.49
CA GLY A 71 -11.31 -5.16 -10.77
C GLY A 71 -10.35 -6.29 -11.16
N GLY A 72 -9.13 -6.29 -10.60
CA GLY A 72 -8.11 -7.31 -10.83
C GLY A 72 -8.19 -8.53 -9.90
N ILE A 73 -9.07 -8.56 -8.88
CA ILE A 73 -9.09 -9.61 -7.84
C ILE A 73 -9.19 -11.02 -8.44
N PHE A 74 -10.12 -11.26 -9.37
CA PHE A 74 -10.32 -12.62 -9.92
C PHE A 74 -9.17 -13.04 -10.85
N HIS A 75 -8.64 -12.09 -11.62
CA HIS A 75 -7.46 -12.32 -12.45
C HIS A 75 -6.24 -12.68 -11.58
N HIS A 76 -5.98 -11.89 -10.54
CA HIS A 76 -4.92 -12.14 -9.58
C HIS A 76 -5.10 -13.47 -8.85
N ALA A 77 -6.31 -13.79 -8.37
CA ALA A 77 -6.59 -15.05 -7.68
C ALA A 77 -6.27 -16.26 -8.55
N ARG A 78 -6.67 -16.21 -9.82
CA ARG A 78 -6.37 -17.27 -10.80
C ARG A 78 -4.87 -17.37 -11.05
N ALA A 79 -4.21 -16.25 -11.35
CA ALA A 79 -2.78 -16.20 -11.63
C ALA A 79 -1.95 -16.71 -10.43
N HIS A 80 -2.21 -16.20 -9.22
CA HIS A 80 -1.57 -16.65 -7.97
C HIS A 80 -1.77 -18.15 -7.74
N SER A 81 -3.00 -18.66 -7.91
CA SER A 81 -3.27 -20.10 -7.74
C SER A 81 -2.50 -20.96 -8.75
N VAL A 82 -2.33 -20.51 -9.99
CA VAL A 82 -1.56 -21.25 -11.01
C VAL A 82 -0.07 -21.24 -10.66
N THR A 83 0.48 -20.10 -10.26
CA THR A 83 1.91 -19.95 -9.97
C THR A 83 2.33 -20.53 -8.61
N HIS A 84 1.43 -20.61 -7.64
CA HIS A 84 1.71 -21.04 -6.26
C HIS A 84 1.06 -22.39 -5.90
N ASN A 85 1.08 -23.36 -6.82
CA ASN A 85 0.65 -24.74 -6.59
C ASN A 85 -0.79 -24.88 -6.04
N GLY A 86 -1.73 -24.10 -6.56
CA GLY A 86 -3.15 -24.18 -6.19
C GLY A 86 -3.49 -23.52 -4.85
N LYS A 87 -2.56 -22.76 -4.25
CA LYS A 87 -2.81 -21.99 -3.02
C LYS A 87 -3.70 -20.78 -3.31
N ALA A 88 -4.73 -20.62 -2.48
CA ALA A 88 -5.62 -19.47 -2.53
C ALA A 88 -4.97 -18.26 -1.85
N PRO A 89 -4.89 -17.08 -2.50
CA PRO A 89 -4.63 -15.84 -1.80
C PRO A 89 -5.83 -15.43 -0.95
N THR A 90 -5.58 -14.61 0.06
CA THR A 90 -6.59 -14.08 0.97
C THR A 90 -6.77 -12.59 0.73
N TYR A 91 -8.01 -12.18 0.47
CA TYR A 91 -8.41 -10.80 0.26
C TYR A 91 -9.15 -10.30 1.49
N TYR A 92 -8.62 -9.24 2.08
CA TYR A 92 -9.21 -8.49 3.18
C TYR A 92 -9.93 -7.29 2.58
N VAL A 93 -11.25 -7.22 2.74
CA VAL A 93 -12.11 -6.23 2.07
C VAL A 93 -13.06 -5.60 3.09
N PRO A 94 -13.57 -4.37 2.90
CA PRO A 94 -14.65 -3.85 3.73
C PRO A 94 -15.77 -4.87 3.84
N PHE A 95 -16.22 -5.17 5.07
CA PHE A 95 -17.10 -6.32 5.33
C PHE A 95 -18.36 -6.34 4.44
N GLN A 96 -18.86 -5.17 4.08
CA GLN A 96 -20.05 -4.97 3.24
C GLN A 96 -19.87 -5.55 1.83
N LEU A 97 -18.63 -5.64 1.33
CA LEU A 97 -18.33 -6.11 -0.01
C LEU A 97 -18.31 -7.64 -0.13
N VAL A 98 -18.14 -8.37 0.97
CA VAL A 98 -18.00 -9.83 0.95
C VAL A 98 -19.14 -10.52 0.19
N PRO A 99 -20.44 -10.26 0.48
CA PRO A 99 -21.53 -10.92 -0.23
C PRO A 99 -21.58 -10.59 -1.73
N MET A 100 -21.13 -9.39 -2.12
CA MET A 100 -21.12 -8.93 -3.51
C MET A 100 -20.00 -9.62 -4.29
N LEU A 101 -18.81 -9.69 -3.69
CA LEU A 101 -17.65 -10.39 -4.24
C LEU A 101 -17.88 -11.90 -4.34
N GLU A 102 -18.57 -12.48 -3.37
CA GLU A 102 -18.98 -13.89 -3.42
C GLU A 102 -19.90 -14.18 -4.61
N ARG A 103 -20.94 -13.36 -4.83
CA ARG A 103 -21.79 -13.50 -6.02
C ARG A 103 -21.02 -13.30 -7.32
N ALA A 104 -20.11 -12.33 -7.37
CA ALA A 104 -19.27 -12.12 -8.55
C ALA A 104 -18.33 -13.33 -8.80
N ARG A 105 -17.78 -13.92 -7.73
CA ARG A 105 -16.99 -15.16 -7.81
C ARG A 105 -17.79 -16.29 -8.41
N ASP A 106 -19.04 -16.47 -7.97
CA ASP A 106 -19.93 -17.52 -8.47
C ASP A 106 -20.22 -17.32 -9.96
N SER A 107 -20.63 -16.11 -10.36
CA SER A 107 -20.91 -15.80 -11.78
C SER A 107 -19.69 -16.01 -12.69
N ILE A 108 -18.48 -15.64 -12.25
CA ILE A 108 -17.26 -15.86 -13.05
C ILE A 108 -16.88 -17.34 -13.06
N SER A 109 -17.08 -18.06 -11.95
CA SER A 109 -16.84 -19.52 -11.89
C SER A 109 -17.76 -20.30 -12.83
N GLU A 110 -18.99 -19.83 -13.03
CA GLU A 110 -19.94 -20.38 -14.01
C GLU A 110 -19.44 -20.17 -15.44
N MET A 111 -18.96 -18.96 -15.77
CA MET A 111 -18.38 -18.65 -17.08
C MET A 111 -17.14 -19.49 -17.40
N ASP A 112 -16.32 -19.80 -16.40
CA ASP A 112 -15.11 -20.64 -16.56
C ASP A 112 -15.43 -22.13 -16.81
N GLY A 113 -16.71 -22.49 -16.90
CA GLY A 113 -17.15 -23.83 -17.27
C GLY A 113 -16.83 -24.90 -16.22
N ALA A 114 -16.62 -24.51 -14.94
CA ALA A 114 -16.38 -25.45 -13.84
C ALA A 114 -17.49 -26.52 -13.69
N GLN A 115 -18.65 -26.28 -14.29
CA GLN A 115 -19.81 -27.17 -14.34
C GLN A 115 -19.78 -28.21 -15.49
N LEU A 116 -18.97 -28.04 -16.54
CA LEU A 116 -19.08 -28.81 -17.79
C LEU A 116 -18.31 -30.14 -17.87
N LEU A 117 -17.51 -30.50 -16.87
CA LEU A 117 -16.66 -31.71 -16.95
C LEU A 117 -17.30 -33.00 -16.38
N GLN A 118 -18.61 -33.05 -16.04
CA GLN A 118 -19.27 -34.24 -15.44
C GLN A 118 -20.01 -35.09 -16.50
N GLN A 119 -19.50 -35.16 -17.72
CA GLN A 119 -19.93 -36.20 -18.65
C GLN A 119 -18.69 -37.00 -19.01
N ASP A 120 -18.45 -38.04 -18.22
CA ASP A 120 -17.93 -39.34 -18.61
C ASP A 120 -17.86 -40.18 -17.31
N ASP A 121 -18.47 -41.36 -17.32
CA ASP A 121 -18.59 -42.36 -16.23
C ASP A 121 -19.81 -42.31 -15.27
N ALA A 122 -21.04 -42.23 -15.81
CA ALA A 122 -22.21 -42.73 -15.09
C ALA A 122 -23.31 -43.30 -16.01
N THR A 123 -23.08 -44.49 -16.54
CA THR A 123 -24.17 -45.44 -16.79
C THR A 123 -24.69 -45.92 -15.43
N ASN A 124 -25.68 -45.23 -14.87
CA ASN A 124 -26.64 -45.86 -13.95
C ASN A 124 -27.92 -45.03 -13.86
N GLU A 125 -28.93 -45.51 -14.58
CA GLU A 125 -30.31 -45.06 -14.47
C GLU A 125 -30.88 -45.45 -13.10
N ASN A 126 -31.76 -44.58 -12.60
CA ASN A 126 -32.74 -44.73 -11.50
C ASN A 126 -32.46 -43.89 -10.25
N ASN A 127 -33.04 -42.69 -10.20
CA ASN A 127 -34.09 -42.37 -9.22
C ASN A 127 -34.62 -40.94 -9.35
N ASP A 128 -35.95 -40.85 -9.33
CA ASP A 128 -36.76 -39.65 -9.20
C ASP A 128 -36.55 -38.92 -7.87
N LYS A 129 -36.31 -37.59 -7.95
CA LYS A 129 -36.88 -36.49 -7.12
C LYS A 129 -36.03 -35.21 -7.24
N PRO A 130 -36.63 -34.00 -7.28
CA PRO A 130 -35.88 -32.75 -7.31
C PRO A 130 -35.38 -32.44 -5.89
N ASN A 131 -34.15 -32.83 -5.60
CA ASN A 131 -33.48 -32.47 -4.36
C ASN A 131 -32.70 -31.17 -4.62
N HIS A 132 -33.18 -30.03 -4.06
CA HIS A 132 -32.46 -28.74 -4.06
C HIS A 132 -31.25 -28.75 -3.11
N ASN A 133 -30.48 -29.82 -3.13
CA ASN A 133 -29.29 -30.00 -2.32
C ASN A 133 -28.14 -30.38 -3.25
N CYS A 134 -27.55 -29.38 -3.90
CA CYS A 134 -26.36 -29.53 -4.76
C CYS A 134 -25.09 -29.72 -3.90
N GLY A 135 -25.11 -30.73 -3.03
CA GLY A 135 -23.95 -31.23 -2.29
C GLY A 135 -23.19 -32.22 -3.16
N GLY A 136 -22.39 -31.70 -4.08
CA GLY A 136 -21.54 -32.48 -4.99
C GLY A 136 -20.53 -31.59 -5.73
N GLY A 137 -20.01 -30.58 -5.04
CA GLY A 137 -19.29 -29.47 -5.67
C GLY A 137 -17.88 -29.85 -6.14
N ARG A 138 -17.65 -29.80 -7.46
CA ARG A 138 -16.29 -29.61 -7.96
C ARG A 138 -15.79 -28.21 -7.57
N LYS A 139 -14.51 -28.14 -7.18
CA LYS A 139 -13.87 -26.91 -6.68
C LYS A 139 -13.73 -25.90 -7.82
N SER A 140 -14.30 -24.70 -7.66
CA SER A 140 -14.04 -23.56 -8.54
C SER A 140 -12.53 -23.39 -8.79
N LEU A 141 -12.17 -23.03 -10.04
CA LEU A 141 -10.80 -22.69 -10.42
C LEU A 141 -10.36 -21.33 -9.84
N LEU A 142 -11.32 -20.50 -9.43
CA LEU A 142 -11.11 -19.23 -8.71
C LEU A 142 -10.96 -19.49 -7.22
N ARG A 143 -9.78 -19.98 -6.84
CA ARG A 143 -9.42 -20.21 -5.43
C ARG A 143 -9.02 -18.90 -4.78
N LEU A 144 -9.87 -18.39 -3.90
CA LEU A 144 -9.60 -17.20 -3.09
C LEU A 144 -10.35 -17.28 -1.77
N ASN A 145 -9.78 -16.68 -0.72
CA ASN A 145 -10.46 -16.48 0.56
C ASN A 145 -10.88 -15.00 0.67
N LEU A 146 -12.13 -14.74 1.05
CA LEU A 146 -12.61 -13.40 1.37
C LEU A 146 -12.74 -13.26 2.89
N VAL A 147 -12.16 -12.21 3.44
CA VAL A 147 -12.27 -11.84 4.85
C VAL A 147 -12.84 -10.43 4.91
N GLY A 148 -14.02 -10.30 5.51
CA GLY A 148 -14.63 -9.01 5.78
C GLY A 148 -13.91 -8.31 6.93
N VAL A 149 -13.57 -7.04 6.75
CA VAL A 149 -12.82 -6.22 7.70
C VAL A 149 -13.65 -5.01 8.12
N HIS A 150 -13.59 -4.70 9.41
CA HIS A 150 -14.17 -3.52 10.03
C HIS A 150 -13.08 -2.51 10.44
N PRO A 151 -13.41 -1.21 10.54
CA PRO A 151 -12.53 -0.25 11.20
C PRO A 151 -12.15 -0.71 12.61
N GLY A 152 -10.86 -0.64 12.95
CA GLY A 152 -10.32 -1.06 14.24
C GLY A 152 -9.85 -2.52 14.30
N ASP A 153 -10.15 -3.34 13.29
CA ASP A 153 -9.65 -4.71 13.22
C ASP A 153 -8.11 -4.73 13.11
N GLU A 154 -7.51 -5.69 13.80
CA GLU A 154 -6.09 -6.02 13.66
C GLU A 154 -5.95 -7.44 13.10
N ILE A 155 -5.30 -7.55 11.94
CA ILE A 155 -5.05 -8.79 11.24
C ILE A 155 -3.58 -9.16 11.41
N VAL A 156 -3.29 -10.28 12.09
CA VAL A 156 -1.93 -10.82 12.19
C VAL A 156 -1.70 -11.84 11.08
N LEU A 157 -0.67 -11.61 10.24
CA LEU A 157 -0.37 -12.47 9.10
C LEU A 157 0.38 -13.75 9.52
N PRO A 158 0.02 -14.92 8.95
CA PRO A 158 0.47 -16.21 9.47
C PRO A 158 1.93 -16.60 9.16
N LYS A 159 2.55 -16.17 8.05
CA LYS A 159 3.93 -16.54 7.62
C LYS A 159 4.49 -15.58 6.57
N PRO A 160 5.83 -15.38 6.49
CA PRO A 160 6.85 -15.95 7.37
C PRO A 160 7.05 -15.10 8.62
N THR A 161 7.45 -15.76 9.71
CA THR A 161 7.98 -15.10 10.90
C THR A 161 9.32 -14.47 10.52
N LEU A 162 9.46 -13.18 10.83
CA LEU A 162 10.68 -12.43 10.58
C LEU A 162 11.77 -12.80 11.59
N ASN A 163 12.99 -12.30 11.36
CA ASN A 163 14.10 -12.52 12.30
C ASN A 163 13.72 -12.07 13.71
N GLY A 164 14.14 -12.85 14.72
CA GLY A 164 13.78 -12.57 16.11
C GLY A 164 12.33 -12.87 16.49
N GLY A 165 11.55 -13.54 15.62
CA GLY A 165 10.18 -13.94 15.95
C GLY A 165 9.11 -12.90 15.59
N GLY A 166 9.47 -11.87 14.80
CA GLY A 166 8.57 -10.79 14.41
C GLY A 166 7.37 -11.29 13.61
N LYS A 167 6.18 -10.80 13.96
CA LYS A 167 4.93 -11.07 13.25
C LYS A 167 4.42 -9.80 12.59
N VAL A 168 4.10 -9.90 11.30
CA VAL A 168 3.48 -8.80 10.56
C VAL A 168 2.02 -8.70 10.98
N PHE A 169 1.55 -7.48 11.24
CA PHE A 169 0.14 -7.18 11.46
C PHE A 169 -0.30 -6.01 10.60
N VAL A 170 -1.60 -5.95 10.34
CA VAL A 170 -2.25 -4.86 9.61
C VAL A 170 -3.46 -4.38 10.41
N ARG A 171 -3.52 -3.08 10.71
CA ARG A 171 -4.67 -2.44 11.37
C ARG A 171 -5.51 -1.70 10.36
N ALA A 172 -6.81 -1.96 10.36
CA ALA A 172 -7.76 -1.23 9.54
C ALA A 172 -8.26 0.02 10.28
N PHE A 173 -8.47 1.11 9.56
CA PHE A 173 -9.13 2.31 10.08
C PHE A 173 -10.16 2.83 9.08
N ALA A 174 -11.20 3.50 9.58
CA ALA A 174 -12.24 4.06 8.73
C ALA A 174 -11.67 5.26 7.95
N VAL A 175 -12.09 5.45 6.71
CA VAL A 175 -11.83 6.68 5.96
C VAL A 175 -13.13 7.21 5.35
N ASP A 176 -13.12 8.44 4.86
CA ASP A 176 -14.28 9.08 4.24
C ASP A 176 -14.07 9.18 2.73
N HIS A 177 -14.79 8.35 2.00
CA HIS A 177 -14.74 8.30 0.54
C HIS A 177 -16.13 8.51 -0.06
N GLY A 178 -16.75 9.65 0.25
CA GLY A 178 -17.99 10.09 -0.41
C GLY A 178 -19.18 9.17 -0.16
N GLY A 179 -19.22 8.52 1.01
CA GLY A 179 -20.28 7.58 1.40
C GLY A 179 -20.07 6.13 0.95
N HIS A 180 -18.98 5.81 0.25
CA HIS A 180 -18.62 4.42 -0.04
C HIS A 180 -17.97 3.75 1.19
N PRO A 181 -18.26 2.45 1.45
CA PRO A 181 -17.51 1.68 2.44
C PRO A 181 -16.04 1.62 2.05
N ALA A 182 -15.19 2.29 2.83
CA ALA A 182 -13.76 2.43 2.57
C ALA A 182 -12.93 2.31 3.85
N LEU A 183 -11.74 1.73 3.70
CA LEU A 183 -10.78 1.50 4.78
C LEU A 183 -9.38 1.97 4.36
N GLY A 184 -8.65 2.52 5.32
CA GLY A 184 -7.19 2.59 5.27
C GLY A 184 -6.56 1.47 6.09
N TYR A 185 -5.27 1.23 5.87
CA TYR A 185 -4.51 0.15 6.50
C TYR A 185 -3.14 0.62 6.99
N THR A 186 -2.80 0.30 8.24
CA THR A 186 -1.46 0.49 8.80
C THR A 186 -0.77 -0.86 8.97
N ILE A 187 0.40 -1.03 8.36
CA ILE A 187 1.23 -2.23 8.46
C ILE A 187 2.29 -2.01 9.54
N GLY A 188 2.50 -3.01 10.39
CA GLY A 188 3.58 -3.02 11.38
C GLY A 188 4.09 -4.42 11.67
N ILE A 189 5.12 -4.49 12.51
CA ILE A 189 5.73 -5.73 12.98
C ILE A 189 5.73 -5.75 14.51
N ARG A 190 5.32 -6.88 15.07
CA ARG A 190 5.31 -7.12 16.51
C ARG A 190 6.24 -8.27 16.88
N TRP A 191 7.23 -7.99 17.72
CA TRP A 191 8.14 -8.99 18.26
C TRP A 191 7.70 -9.46 19.65
N PRO A 192 7.96 -10.73 20.00
CA PRO A 192 7.75 -11.22 21.36
C PRO A 192 8.66 -10.47 22.36
N PRO A 193 8.36 -10.54 23.67
CA PRO A 193 9.19 -9.90 24.68
C PRO A 193 10.65 -10.37 24.61
N GLY A 194 11.55 -9.39 24.52
CA GLY A 194 13.00 -9.60 24.58
C GLY A 194 13.51 -9.77 26.01
N LEU A 195 14.83 -9.74 26.20
CA LEU A 195 15.43 -9.69 27.54
C LEU A 195 15.09 -8.37 28.24
N LYS A 196 14.88 -8.42 29.57
CA LYS A 196 14.82 -7.22 30.42
C LYS A 196 16.12 -6.41 30.29
N GLU A 197 16.01 -5.10 30.47
CA GLU A 197 17.10 -4.15 30.23
C GLU A 197 18.37 -4.52 31.01
N GLU A 198 18.21 -4.86 32.30
CA GLU A 198 19.28 -5.24 33.22
C GLU A 198 20.06 -6.49 32.78
N TYR A 199 19.51 -7.28 31.85
CA TYR A 199 20.13 -8.51 31.36
C TYR A 199 20.69 -8.38 29.94
N ARG A 200 20.45 -7.29 29.21
CA ARG A 200 20.85 -7.16 27.79
C ARG A 200 22.36 -7.20 27.56
N GLN A 201 23.15 -6.78 28.56
CA GLN A 201 24.61 -6.74 28.49
C GLN A 201 25.29 -8.02 29.02
N LEU A 202 24.51 -8.97 29.56
CA LEU A 202 25.07 -10.19 30.12
C LEU A 202 25.49 -11.16 29.01
N LYS A 203 26.53 -11.95 29.30
CA LYS A 203 26.97 -13.01 28.38
C LYS A 203 25.93 -14.12 28.35
N GLY A 204 25.87 -14.87 27.24
CA GLY A 204 24.95 -16.00 27.10
C GLY A 204 25.16 -17.13 28.12
N SER A 205 26.33 -17.23 28.78
CA SER A 205 26.52 -18.09 29.96
C SER A 205 25.66 -17.63 31.12
N ASP A 206 25.75 -16.35 31.45
CA ASP A 206 25.15 -15.76 32.65
C ASP A 206 23.63 -15.72 32.49
N ILE A 207 23.15 -15.43 31.29
CA ILE A 207 21.72 -15.56 30.93
C ILE A 207 21.21 -16.99 31.16
N ARG A 208 21.98 -18.01 30.78
CA ARG A 208 21.58 -19.42 30.97
C ARG A 208 21.52 -19.78 32.45
N ASP A 209 22.44 -19.26 33.26
CA ASP A 209 22.45 -19.52 34.69
C ASP A 209 21.28 -18.83 35.41
N LEU A 210 20.92 -17.61 34.99
CA LEU A 210 19.70 -16.93 35.45
C LEU A 210 18.42 -17.72 35.11
N VAL A 211 18.33 -18.26 33.88
CA VAL A 211 17.21 -19.12 33.46
C VAL A 211 17.14 -20.39 34.31
N LYS A 212 18.28 -21.06 34.56
CA LYS A 212 18.33 -22.25 35.42
C LYS A 212 17.94 -21.95 36.86
N ALA A 213 18.27 -20.76 37.36
CA ALA A 213 17.85 -20.28 38.68
C ALA A 213 16.36 -19.90 38.75
N GLY A 214 15.60 -20.03 37.66
CA GLY A 214 14.18 -19.71 37.60
C GLY A 214 13.89 -18.20 37.59
N ILE A 215 14.88 -17.37 37.29
CA ILE A 215 14.73 -15.90 37.29
C ILE A 215 14.05 -15.47 35.97
N PRO A 216 12.95 -14.68 36.03
CA PRO A 216 12.26 -14.20 34.85
C PRO A 216 13.10 -13.14 34.12
N ILE A 217 13.76 -13.56 33.04
CA ILE A 217 14.69 -12.76 32.24
C ILE A 217 14.05 -11.96 31.10
N LYS A 218 12.80 -12.27 30.73
CA LYS A 218 12.11 -11.59 29.63
C LYS A 218 11.32 -10.38 30.13
N ALA A 219 11.24 -9.35 29.30
CA ALA A 219 10.33 -8.23 29.52
C ALA A 219 8.86 -8.71 29.55
N ASP A 220 7.98 -7.89 30.11
CA ASP A 220 6.57 -8.24 30.25
C ASP A 220 5.80 -8.08 28.91
N THR A 221 6.23 -7.12 28.07
CA THR A 221 5.59 -6.82 26.80
C THR A 221 6.53 -6.98 25.62
N GLY A 222 5.95 -7.36 24.48
CA GLY A 222 6.63 -7.32 23.19
C GLY A 222 6.94 -5.90 22.73
N VAL A 223 7.67 -5.79 21.62
CA VAL A 223 7.94 -4.51 20.96
C VAL A 223 7.13 -4.47 19.66
N GLU A 224 6.50 -3.34 19.42
CA GLU A 224 5.79 -3.07 18.18
C GLU A 224 6.48 -1.94 17.43
N ARG A 225 6.62 -2.08 16.11
CA ARG A 225 7.07 -1.02 15.23
C ARG A 225 6.10 -0.90 14.07
N LEU A 226 5.54 0.29 13.89
CA LEU A 226 4.74 0.61 12.73
C LEU A 226 5.67 0.93 11.54
N ALA A 227 5.25 0.56 10.34
CA ALA A 227 6.07 0.64 9.15
C ALA A 227 5.48 1.58 8.09
N LEU A 228 4.21 1.42 7.76
CA LEU A 228 3.55 2.32 6.83
C LEU A 228 2.06 2.38 7.05
N THR A 229 1.46 3.48 6.58
CA THR A 229 0.02 3.66 6.49
C THR A 229 -0.35 3.86 5.03
N TYR A 230 -1.37 3.15 4.57
CA TYR A 230 -2.03 3.33 3.28
C TYR A 230 -3.44 3.89 3.52
N THR A 231 -3.74 5.05 2.94
CA THR A 231 -5.03 5.70 3.17
C THR A 231 -6.17 5.04 2.40
N GLY A 232 -5.88 4.37 1.28
CA GLY A 232 -6.88 4.20 0.23
C GLY A 232 -7.37 5.54 -0.28
N ASP A 233 -8.48 5.52 -1.00
CA ASP A 233 -9.16 6.76 -1.40
C ASP A 233 -9.92 7.33 -0.20
N THR A 234 -9.76 8.64 0.00
CA THR A 234 -10.31 9.38 1.12
C THR A 234 -10.30 10.87 0.82
N CYS A 235 -11.09 11.64 1.56
CA CYS A 235 -10.96 13.09 1.63
C CYS A 235 -10.36 13.56 2.97
N LEU A 236 -10.19 14.88 3.09
CA LEU A 236 -9.59 15.51 4.26
C LEU A 236 -10.34 15.17 5.56
N SER A 237 -11.68 15.12 5.57
CA SER A 237 -12.46 14.72 6.75
C SER A 237 -12.15 13.31 7.23
N GLY A 238 -11.85 12.39 6.32
CA GLY A 238 -11.46 11.02 6.65
C GLY A 238 -10.12 10.92 7.36
N LEU A 239 -9.24 11.91 7.18
CA LEU A 239 -7.88 11.92 7.73
C LEU A 239 -7.68 12.92 8.87
N LEU A 240 -8.54 13.92 9.05
CA LEU A 240 -8.32 14.90 10.11
C LEU A 240 -8.62 14.34 11.51
N LEU A 241 -7.66 14.54 12.42
CA LEU A 241 -7.90 14.59 13.86
C LEU A 241 -8.51 15.97 14.18
N ARG A 242 -9.84 16.11 14.36
CA ARG A 242 -10.43 17.39 14.79
C ARG A 242 -10.96 17.40 16.22
N PRO A 243 -10.88 18.55 16.93
CA PRO A 243 -11.00 18.65 18.38
C PRO A 243 -12.45 18.69 18.89
N SER A 244 -13.44 18.41 18.04
CA SER A 244 -14.85 18.54 18.41
C SER A 244 -15.67 17.40 17.82
N GLN A 245 -16.14 16.54 18.73
CA GLN A 245 -17.01 15.37 18.53
C GLN A 245 -16.24 14.06 18.17
N GLN A 246 -15.99 13.25 19.21
CA GLN A 246 -15.60 11.82 19.22
C GLN A 246 -15.69 11.13 17.84
N SER A 247 -14.64 10.78 17.11
CA SER A 247 -13.39 10.13 17.46
C SER A 247 -12.30 10.53 16.46
N SER A 248 -11.12 10.90 16.94
CA SER A 248 -9.96 11.16 16.10
C SER A 248 -9.45 9.85 15.47
N GLN A 249 -8.81 9.89 14.30
CA GLN A 249 -8.09 8.71 13.81
C GLN A 249 -7.12 8.18 14.88
N PRO A 250 -6.93 6.85 15.00
CA PRO A 250 -5.96 6.29 15.92
C PRO A 250 -4.55 6.83 15.65
N SER A 251 -3.72 6.98 16.69
CA SER A 251 -2.36 7.53 16.52
C SER A 251 -1.51 6.70 15.56
N PHE A 252 -1.75 5.38 15.51
CA PHE A 252 -1.04 4.47 14.62
C PHE A 252 -1.16 4.84 13.13
N VAL A 253 -2.17 5.61 12.72
CA VAL A 253 -2.32 6.09 11.35
C VAL A 253 -1.15 7.03 10.99
N TRP A 254 -0.67 7.79 11.96
CA TRP A 254 0.30 8.88 11.80
C TRP A 254 1.70 8.53 12.28
N ASP A 255 1.81 7.68 13.29
CA ASP A 255 3.06 7.27 13.96
C ASP A 255 3.86 6.26 13.10
N VAL A 256 3.97 6.51 11.80
CA VAL A 256 4.59 5.64 10.79
C VAL A 256 5.75 6.33 10.09
N PRO A 257 6.81 5.59 9.70
CA PRO A 257 7.87 6.19 8.90
C PRO A 257 7.43 6.54 7.48
N LEU A 258 6.42 5.87 6.92
CA LEU A 258 5.90 6.15 5.58
C LEU A 258 4.37 6.27 5.56
N LEU A 259 3.85 7.42 5.11
CA LEU A 259 2.43 7.61 4.80
C LEU A 259 2.23 7.55 3.28
N ILE A 260 1.43 6.59 2.80
CA ILE A 260 0.98 6.48 1.42
C ILE A 260 -0.41 7.12 1.34
N CYS A 261 -0.48 8.31 0.75
CA CYS A 261 -1.64 9.20 0.80
C CYS A 261 -2.19 9.47 -0.60
N GLU A 262 -3.50 9.36 -0.78
CA GLU A 262 -4.10 9.70 -2.07
C GLU A 262 -4.01 11.21 -2.34
N VAL A 263 -3.85 11.56 -3.61
CA VAL A 263 -4.02 12.92 -4.11
C VAL A 263 -4.59 12.85 -5.52
N THR A 264 -5.90 13.00 -5.61
CA THR A 264 -6.60 12.92 -6.90
C THR A 264 -6.51 14.23 -7.67
N TYR A 265 -6.58 15.38 -6.98
CA TYR A 265 -6.66 16.70 -7.59
C TYR A 265 -5.50 17.63 -7.20
N VAL A 266 -5.02 18.40 -8.18
CA VAL A 266 -3.86 19.30 -7.98
C VAL A 266 -4.03 20.67 -8.62
N GLU A 267 -5.10 20.97 -9.35
CA GLU A 267 -5.25 22.30 -9.94
C GLU A 267 -5.47 23.36 -8.85
N ASN A 268 -4.65 24.41 -8.83
CA ASN A 268 -4.77 25.50 -7.88
C ASN A 268 -6.01 26.39 -8.13
N THR A 269 -7.20 25.83 -7.91
CA THR A 269 -8.50 26.47 -8.08
C THR A 269 -9.43 26.01 -6.96
N MET A 270 -10.35 26.89 -6.55
CA MET A 270 -11.35 26.55 -5.53
C MET A 270 -12.29 25.43 -5.99
N ASP A 271 -12.65 25.42 -7.29
CA ASP A 271 -13.50 24.39 -7.88
C ASP A 271 -12.85 22.99 -7.81
N SER A 272 -11.53 22.88 -8.04
CA SER A 272 -10.82 21.60 -7.91
C SER A 272 -10.80 21.08 -6.46
N GLN A 273 -10.60 21.96 -5.48
CA GLN A 273 -10.68 21.59 -4.05
C GLN A 273 -12.09 21.16 -3.62
N GLN A 274 -13.11 21.88 -4.10
CA GLN A 274 -14.49 21.54 -3.84
C GLN A 274 -14.83 20.17 -4.46
N LYS A 275 -14.45 19.95 -5.72
CA LYS A 275 -14.63 18.66 -6.41
C LYS A 275 -13.95 17.50 -5.69
N ALA A 276 -12.75 17.73 -5.14
CA ALA A 276 -12.06 16.73 -4.33
C ALA A 276 -12.93 16.32 -3.14
N THR A 277 -13.40 17.31 -2.36
CA THR A 277 -14.24 17.06 -1.18
C THR A 277 -15.56 16.38 -1.53
N GLU A 278 -16.29 16.90 -2.53
CA GLU A 278 -17.60 16.37 -2.95
C GLU A 278 -17.53 14.92 -3.45
N ARG A 279 -16.40 14.53 -4.04
CA ARG A 279 -16.18 13.19 -4.57
C ARG A 279 -15.44 12.27 -3.59
N GLY A 280 -15.20 12.70 -2.36
CA GLY A 280 -14.53 11.87 -1.36
C GLY A 280 -13.05 11.64 -1.64
N HIS A 281 -12.36 12.64 -2.20
CA HIS A 281 -10.94 12.60 -2.58
C HIS A 281 -10.13 13.75 -1.98
N MET A 282 -8.80 13.65 -2.11
CA MET A 282 -7.86 14.66 -1.66
C MET A 282 -7.45 15.62 -2.78
N HIS A 283 -7.23 16.88 -2.38
CA HIS A 283 -6.53 17.88 -3.17
C HIS A 283 -5.13 18.09 -2.57
N ILE A 284 -4.13 18.48 -3.36
CA ILE A 284 -2.76 18.72 -2.83
C ILE A 284 -2.73 19.73 -1.67
N GLN A 285 -3.59 20.73 -1.68
CA GLN A 285 -3.72 21.69 -0.55
C GLN A 285 -4.26 21.04 0.73
N HIS A 286 -5.11 20.01 0.62
CA HIS A 286 -5.55 19.23 1.78
C HIS A 286 -4.36 18.46 2.38
N VAL A 287 -3.49 17.88 1.55
CA VAL A 287 -2.24 17.25 2.00
C VAL A 287 -1.34 18.27 2.70
N ALA A 288 -1.12 19.44 2.09
CA ALA A 288 -0.32 20.51 2.68
C ALA A 288 -0.86 20.93 4.06
N GLN A 289 -2.17 21.15 4.17
CA GLN A 289 -2.84 21.49 5.42
C GLN A 289 -2.66 20.40 6.48
N LEU A 290 -2.83 19.12 6.10
CA LEU A 290 -2.67 17.98 6.99
C LEU A 290 -1.26 17.91 7.55
N LEU A 291 -0.24 17.96 6.69
CA LEU A 291 1.16 17.86 7.10
C LEU A 291 1.62 19.06 7.95
N SER A 292 1.22 20.29 7.58
CA SER A 292 1.53 21.47 8.39
C SER A 292 0.88 21.43 9.77
N SER A 293 -0.30 20.80 9.89
CA SER A 293 -0.96 20.64 11.20
C SER A 293 -0.19 19.71 12.12
N PHE A 294 0.39 18.63 11.60
CA PHE A 294 1.25 17.73 12.38
C PHE A 294 2.53 18.43 12.84
N GLU A 295 3.19 19.17 11.96
CA GLU A 295 4.43 19.89 12.29
C GLU A 295 4.20 20.96 13.37
N LEU A 296 3.07 21.67 13.31
CA LEU A 296 2.71 22.65 14.34
C LEU A 296 2.44 21.98 15.69
N GLN A 297 1.84 20.80 15.70
CA GLN A 297 1.60 20.04 16.93
C GLN A 297 2.92 19.55 17.54
N SER A 298 3.82 18.99 16.73
CA SER A 298 5.13 18.53 17.22
C SER A 298 5.98 19.65 17.82
N ASN A 299 5.95 20.84 17.21
CA ASN A 299 6.73 22.00 17.69
C ASN A 299 6.17 22.63 18.98
N ASN A 300 4.86 22.53 19.24
CA ASN A 300 4.25 23.09 20.45
C ASN A 300 4.49 22.19 21.68
N GLU A 301 4.54 20.87 21.50
CA GLU A 301 4.80 19.91 22.57
C GLU A 301 6.22 20.05 23.17
N ASP A 302 7.17 20.60 22.41
CA ASP A 302 8.57 20.81 22.81
C ASP A 302 8.80 21.89 23.87
N THR A 303 7.80 22.75 24.10
CA THR A 303 7.99 23.91 24.98
C THR A 303 7.55 23.66 26.43
N ASN A 304 6.88 22.54 26.73
CA ASN A 304 6.22 22.36 28.02
C ASN A 304 6.46 21.04 28.77
N ASN A 305 7.15 20.02 28.20
CA ASN A 305 7.40 18.76 28.92
C ASN A 305 8.68 18.04 28.43
N GLU A 306 9.84 18.37 29.02
CA GLU A 306 11.12 17.72 28.74
C GLU A 306 11.23 16.23 29.18
N HIS A 307 10.16 15.64 29.73
CA HIS A 307 10.22 14.32 30.38
C HIS A 307 9.30 13.22 29.83
N ASP A 308 8.54 13.47 28.76
CA ASP A 308 7.67 12.43 28.18
C ASP A 308 7.86 12.23 26.67
N GLU A 309 9.02 11.70 26.30
CA GLU A 309 9.36 11.33 24.91
C GLU A 309 8.39 10.28 24.30
N ARG A 310 7.56 9.60 25.11
CA ARG A 310 6.68 8.51 24.66
C ARG A 310 5.39 8.99 23.99
N HIS A 311 5.07 10.28 24.08
CA HIS A 311 3.81 10.84 23.56
C HIS A 311 3.97 11.84 22.41
N ARG A 312 5.19 12.13 21.96
CA ARG A 312 5.45 13.08 20.88
C ARG A 312 4.95 12.53 19.55
N ARG A 313 3.90 13.12 18.99
CA ARG A 313 3.43 12.79 17.64
C ARG A 313 4.36 13.42 16.63
N LEU A 314 5.31 12.64 16.12
CA LEU A 314 6.15 13.09 15.01
C LEU A 314 5.39 12.90 13.69
N PRO A 315 5.46 13.87 12.76
CA PRO A 315 4.90 13.69 11.42
C PRO A 315 5.55 12.48 10.74
N PRO A 316 4.85 11.82 9.79
CA PRO A 316 5.41 10.70 9.07
C PRO A 316 6.72 11.10 8.39
N ARG A 317 7.76 10.28 8.54
CA ARG A 317 9.11 10.62 8.06
C ARG A 317 9.16 10.76 6.54
N ARG A 318 8.31 10.06 5.80
CA ARG A 318 8.15 10.16 4.34
C ARG A 318 6.68 10.12 3.95
N ILE A 319 6.36 10.73 2.82
CA ILE A 319 5.05 10.65 2.17
C ILE A 319 5.20 10.13 0.75
N LEU A 320 4.34 9.20 0.35
CA LEU A 320 4.19 8.73 -1.02
C LEU A 320 2.80 9.12 -1.50
N LEU A 321 2.75 9.99 -2.50
CA LEU A 321 1.51 10.47 -3.11
C LEU A 321 1.11 9.54 -4.26
N PHE A 322 -0.14 9.09 -4.27
CA PHE A 322 -0.68 8.23 -5.32
C PHE A 322 -2.07 8.70 -5.79
N HIS A 323 -2.68 7.97 -6.73
CA HIS A 323 -4.05 8.22 -7.19
C HIS A 323 -4.30 9.50 -7.98
N LEU A 324 -3.30 10.02 -8.69
CA LEU A 324 -3.47 11.21 -9.53
C LEU A 324 -4.53 11.01 -10.62
N SER A 325 -5.35 12.04 -10.85
CA SER A 325 -6.36 12.02 -11.92
C SER A 325 -5.74 11.86 -13.30
N GLY A 326 -6.33 10.96 -14.11
CA GLY A 326 -5.92 10.74 -15.50
C GLY A 326 -6.12 11.93 -16.43
N LYS A 327 -6.77 13.02 -15.98
CA LYS A 327 -6.91 14.27 -16.76
C LYS A 327 -5.61 15.07 -16.85
N TYR A 328 -4.65 14.81 -15.97
CA TYR A 328 -3.36 15.51 -15.95
C TYR A 328 -2.33 14.81 -16.83
N SER A 329 -1.39 15.59 -17.37
CA SER A 329 -0.07 15.05 -17.69
C SER A 329 0.72 14.83 -16.39
N ALA A 330 1.69 13.91 -16.42
CA ALA A 330 2.57 13.69 -15.26
C ALA A 330 3.28 14.97 -14.82
N GLU A 331 3.81 15.69 -15.80
CA GLU A 331 4.57 16.92 -15.60
C GLU A 331 3.71 18.05 -15.00
N TYR A 332 2.49 18.25 -15.51
CA TYR A 332 1.54 19.20 -14.93
C TYR A 332 1.27 18.86 -13.46
N ALA A 333 1.01 17.58 -13.17
CA ALA A 333 0.74 17.15 -11.80
C ALA A 333 1.94 17.41 -10.86
N LEU A 334 3.15 17.05 -11.30
CA LEU A 334 4.38 17.28 -10.54
C LEU A 334 4.68 18.77 -10.35
N HIS A 335 4.43 19.63 -11.34
CA HIS A 335 4.53 21.09 -11.20
C HIS A 335 3.58 21.62 -10.12
N GLN A 336 2.32 21.22 -10.17
CA GLN A 336 1.33 21.65 -9.19
C GLN A 336 1.70 21.18 -7.78
N ILE A 337 2.16 19.93 -7.64
CA ILE A 337 2.63 19.39 -6.36
C ILE A 337 3.84 20.18 -5.85
N ALA A 338 4.86 20.39 -6.68
CA ALA A 338 6.09 21.10 -6.30
C ALA A 338 5.86 22.55 -5.87
N LEU A 339 4.82 23.20 -6.41
CA LEU A 339 4.50 24.60 -6.10
C LEU A 339 3.53 24.76 -4.92
N GLN A 340 2.70 23.76 -4.62
CA GLN A 340 1.68 23.84 -3.59
C GLN A 340 2.03 23.07 -2.31
N LEU A 341 2.88 22.05 -2.37
CA LEU A 341 3.37 21.37 -1.18
C LEU A 341 4.38 22.28 -0.44
N PRO A 342 4.38 22.32 0.90
CA PRO A 342 5.38 23.09 1.64
C PRO A 342 6.79 22.51 1.44
N ARG A 343 7.75 23.41 1.20
CA ARG A 343 9.14 23.06 0.83
C ARG A 343 9.83 22.09 1.78
N GLN A 344 9.51 22.15 3.07
CA GLN A 344 10.07 21.29 4.10
C GLN A 344 9.71 19.79 3.95
N PHE A 345 8.77 19.45 3.06
CA PHE A 345 8.38 18.06 2.80
C PHE A 345 8.93 17.53 1.47
N HIS A 346 9.61 18.35 0.66
CA HIS A 346 9.96 17.99 -0.71
C HIS A 346 11.02 16.88 -0.80
N ASP A 347 11.98 16.87 0.14
CA ASP A 347 13.04 15.87 0.27
C ASP A 347 12.53 14.52 0.79
N ARG A 348 11.29 14.47 1.29
CA ARG A 348 10.67 13.27 1.85
C ARG A 348 9.37 12.88 1.13
N CYS A 349 9.09 13.49 -0.02
CA CYS A 349 7.89 13.27 -0.80
C CYS A 349 8.23 12.52 -2.09
N ASP A 350 7.68 11.31 -2.22
CA ASP A 350 7.67 10.57 -3.48
C ASP A 350 6.28 10.68 -4.13
N VAL A 351 6.24 10.60 -5.46
CA VAL A 351 4.99 10.64 -6.24
C VAL A 351 4.94 9.44 -7.17
N ALA A 352 3.88 8.64 -7.07
CA ALA A 352 3.62 7.52 -7.96
C ALA A 352 3.23 8.03 -9.36
N ILE A 353 4.11 7.85 -10.33
CA ILE A 353 3.96 8.46 -11.67
C ILE A 353 4.10 7.45 -12.82
N ALA A 354 4.49 6.20 -12.53
CA ALA A 354 4.64 5.15 -13.55
C ALA A 354 3.38 4.94 -14.40
N SER A 355 2.19 5.19 -13.86
CA SER A 355 0.92 5.10 -14.59
C SER A 355 0.75 6.11 -15.72
N PHE A 356 1.56 7.17 -15.76
CA PHE A 356 1.55 8.20 -16.79
C PHE A 356 2.55 7.96 -17.92
N HIS A 357 3.41 6.95 -17.81
CA HIS A 357 4.42 6.63 -18.82
C HIS A 357 4.19 5.26 -19.45
N LYS A 358 3.96 5.26 -20.77
CA LYS A 358 3.77 4.02 -21.56
C LYS A 358 5.02 3.11 -21.55
N THR A 359 6.21 3.68 -21.42
CA THR A 359 7.51 2.99 -21.56
C THR A 359 8.10 2.47 -20.25
N TYR A 360 7.52 2.80 -19.09
CA TYR A 360 8.03 2.34 -17.80
C TYR A 360 8.13 0.80 -17.72
N HIS A 361 7.11 0.11 -18.23
CA HIS A 361 7.05 -1.35 -18.21
C HIS A 361 8.05 -2.02 -19.16
N ASN A 362 8.45 -1.37 -20.25
CA ASN A 362 9.47 -1.89 -21.18
C ASN A 362 10.89 -1.86 -20.59
N LYS A 363 11.19 -0.93 -19.66
CA LYS A 363 12.50 -0.88 -18.98
C LYS A 363 12.66 -2.03 -17.98
N ARG A 364 11.57 -2.45 -17.35
CA ARG A 364 11.56 -3.50 -16.32
C ARG A 364 11.65 -4.92 -16.91
N SER A 365 11.10 -5.13 -18.11
CA SER A 365 11.27 -6.40 -18.84
C SER A 365 12.68 -6.60 -19.39
N ASN A 366 13.37 -5.53 -19.80
CA ASN A 366 14.73 -5.58 -20.37
C ASN A 366 15.86 -5.64 -19.33
N SER A 367 15.60 -5.47 -18.04
CA SER A 367 16.64 -5.65 -17.01
C SER A 367 16.85 -7.13 -16.62
N ASN A 368 15.92 -8.02 -16.97
CA ASN A 368 16.02 -9.46 -16.69
C ASN A 368 16.46 -10.32 -17.88
N HIS A 369 16.45 -9.79 -19.11
CA HIS A 369 17.02 -10.45 -20.29
C HIS A 369 17.82 -9.45 -21.14
N ASP A 370 19.06 -9.83 -21.42
CA ASP A 370 19.97 -9.25 -22.41
C ASP A 370 20.65 -7.89 -22.10
N LYS A 371 21.86 -8.01 -21.52
CA LYS A 371 23.02 -7.26 -22.01
C LYS A 371 23.33 -7.69 -23.45
N LYS A 372 22.60 -7.17 -24.43
CA LYS A 372 23.09 -6.95 -25.81
C LYS A 372 22.01 -6.32 -26.69
N ASN A 373 22.39 -5.18 -27.26
CA ASN A 373 21.80 -4.49 -28.40
C ASN A 373 20.32 -4.05 -28.29
N SER A 374 20.11 -2.75 -28.10
CA SER A 374 19.12 -2.05 -28.92
C SER A 374 19.69 -0.73 -29.42
N SER A 375 19.81 -0.66 -30.73
CA SER A 375 20.10 0.51 -31.53
C SER A 375 18.78 1.19 -31.93
N HIS A 376 18.78 2.52 -31.84
CA HIS A 376 17.93 3.46 -32.59
C HIS A 376 16.43 3.42 -32.30
N ASP A 377 16.02 4.34 -31.42
CA ASP A 377 14.91 5.26 -31.73
C ASP A 377 15.35 6.67 -31.28
N ASN A 378 15.70 7.49 -32.26
CA ASN A 378 15.96 8.91 -32.07
C ASN A 378 14.62 9.63 -32.17
N ASP A 379 14.05 10.02 -31.05
CA ASP A 379 13.07 11.10 -31.00
C ASP A 379 13.65 12.22 -30.14
N ALA A 380 14.28 13.18 -30.81
CA ALA A 380 14.87 14.36 -30.21
C ALA A 380 13.78 15.43 -30.07
N SER A 381 13.34 15.68 -28.83
CA SER A 381 12.92 17.00 -28.41
C SER A 381 13.56 17.33 -27.05
N SER A 382 14.05 18.56 -26.97
CA SER A 382 15.02 19.09 -26.00
C SER A 382 14.49 19.21 -24.56
N SER A 383 15.34 18.90 -23.57
CA SER A 383 15.24 19.14 -22.10
C SER A 383 13.96 18.73 -21.34
N SER A 384 12.88 18.38 -22.01
CA SER A 384 11.55 18.21 -21.39
C SER A 384 11.33 16.80 -20.81
N SER A 385 12.21 15.84 -21.12
CA SER A 385 12.07 14.42 -20.76
C SER A 385 13.18 13.87 -19.84
N GLU A 386 14.15 14.69 -19.42
CA GLU A 386 15.30 14.22 -18.63
C GLU A 386 14.88 13.68 -17.25
N TRP A 387 13.88 14.30 -16.64
CA TRP A 387 13.35 13.89 -15.33
C TRP A 387 12.72 12.49 -15.34
N ILE A 388 12.30 11.96 -16.50
CA ILE A 388 11.73 10.60 -16.63
C ILE A 388 12.76 9.54 -16.26
N SER A 389 14.06 9.83 -16.43
CA SER A 389 15.14 8.93 -16.04
C SER A 389 15.26 8.77 -14.51
N ASN A 390 14.67 9.69 -13.73
CA ASN A 390 14.65 9.66 -12.27
C ASN A 390 13.46 8.86 -11.69
N ILE A 391 12.60 8.27 -12.54
CA ILE A 391 11.55 7.36 -12.06
C ILE A 391 12.22 6.08 -11.55
N GLN A 392 12.02 5.78 -10.28
CA GLN A 392 12.57 4.65 -9.55
C GLN A 392 11.96 3.31 -10.02
N GLU A 393 12.61 2.21 -9.69
CA GLU A 393 12.15 0.84 -10.03
C GLU A 393 10.82 0.43 -9.37
N ASN A 394 10.39 1.16 -8.34
CA ASN A 394 9.09 0.97 -7.70
C ASN A 394 7.96 1.81 -8.34
N GLY A 395 8.26 2.63 -9.35
CA GLY A 395 7.29 3.41 -10.12
C GLY A 395 7.05 4.82 -9.60
N CYS A 396 7.84 5.25 -8.62
CA CYS A 396 7.77 6.56 -8.00
C CYS A 396 8.87 7.50 -8.51
N ILE A 397 8.70 8.79 -8.30
CA ILE A 397 9.75 9.79 -8.45
C ILE A 397 9.84 10.62 -7.17
N SER A 398 11.06 10.89 -6.71
CA SER A 398 11.30 11.84 -5.62
C SER A 398 10.99 13.26 -6.10
N LEU A 399 10.18 14.00 -5.33
CA LEU A 399 9.80 15.36 -5.68
C LEU A 399 11.02 16.29 -5.70
N SER A 400 11.99 16.10 -4.81
CA SER A 400 13.24 16.88 -4.81
C SER A 400 14.09 16.62 -6.06
N ASP A 401 14.13 15.36 -6.51
CA ASP A 401 14.89 14.98 -7.71
C ASP A 401 14.23 15.53 -8.97
N TYR A 402 12.89 15.51 -9.01
CA TYR A 402 12.12 16.16 -10.07
C TYR A 402 12.39 17.67 -10.13
N ILE A 403 12.30 18.36 -8.99
CA ILE A 403 12.53 19.82 -8.93
C ILE A 403 13.95 20.16 -9.38
N SER A 404 14.93 19.37 -8.98
CA SER A 404 16.33 19.55 -9.35
C SER A 404 16.54 19.33 -10.86
N ALA A 405 15.96 18.28 -11.43
CA ALA A 405 16.02 18.00 -12.86
C ALA A 405 15.33 19.08 -13.70
N LYS A 406 14.31 19.76 -13.15
CA LYS A 406 13.65 20.90 -13.78
C LYS A 406 14.39 22.23 -13.64
N GLY A 407 15.55 22.28 -12.99
CA GLY A 407 16.30 23.52 -12.78
C GLY A 407 15.70 24.43 -11.70
N GLY A 408 14.83 23.90 -10.83
CA GLY A 408 14.26 24.60 -9.68
C GLY A 408 12.89 25.22 -9.91
N TYR A 409 12.38 25.89 -8.88
CA TYR A 409 10.98 26.38 -8.82
C TYR A 409 10.63 27.43 -9.87
N ASP A 410 11.57 28.30 -10.23
CA ASP A 410 11.29 29.39 -11.17
C ASP A 410 11.10 28.86 -12.59
N HIS A 411 11.86 27.83 -12.96
CA HIS A 411 11.67 27.13 -14.23
C HIS A 411 10.34 26.38 -14.26
N ILE A 412 9.99 25.67 -13.17
CA ILE A 412 8.68 25.02 -13.01
C ILE A 412 7.52 26.02 -13.18
N ARG A 413 7.60 27.20 -12.56
CA ARG A 413 6.57 28.25 -12.71
C ARG A 413 6.47 28.75 -14.15
N MET A 414 7.62 28.95 -14.80
CA MET A 414 7.67 29.41 -16.18
C MET A 414 7.00 28.40 -17.12
N GLU A 415 7.33 27.11 -17.01
CA GLU A 415 6.72 26.05 -17.82
C GLU A 415 5.22 25.91 -17.57
N LEU A 416 4.78 25.98 -16.30
CA LEU A 416 3.37 25.88 -15.95
C LEU A 416 2.53 27.04 -16.49
N ASN A 417 3.07 28.26 -16.55
CA ASN A 417 2.38 29.42 -17.12
C ASN A 417 2.28 29.37 -18.66
N ASN A 418 3.13 28.57 -19.31
CA ASN A 418 3.16 28.38 -20.75
C ASN A 418 2.33 27.16 -21.21
N SER A 419 1.80 26.38 -20.27
CA SER A 419 0.97 25.18 -20.48
C SER A 419 -0.50 25.50 -20.31
#